data_AF-A0A2N6PPM4-F1
#
_entry.id   AF-A0A2N6PPM4-F1
#
_cell.length_a   1.000
_cell.length_b   1.000
_cell.length_c   1.000
_cell.angle_alpha   90.00
_cell.angle_beta   90.00
_cell.angle_gamma   90.00
#
_symmetry.space_group_name_H-M   'P 1'
#
loop_
_entity.id
_entity.type
_entity.pdbx_description
1 polymer ?
#
loop_
_entity_poly.entity_id
_entity_poly.type
_entity_poly.pdbx_seq_one_letter_code
_entity_poly.pdbx_strand_id
1 'polypeptide(L)'
;MKFSWYKFIFLTALLFLINLFFIKGEEFWYQMVIASCEEFLFRYCLYRILRNNFSKPQTLLICSLLFGILLHLNYDIIDNLLIRSPIGFILGLVTMRFGLHYSIAAHWLINLLAALFQ
;
A
#
# COMPACT_ATOMS: atom_id res chain seq x y z
N MET A 1 13.32 2.33 -7.17
CA MET A 1 12.66 2.91 -5.97
C MET A 1 13.56 2.71 -4.78
N LYS A 2 13.51 3.61 -3.79
CA LYS A 2 14.34 3.53 -2.58
C LYS A 2 13.65 2.65 -1.53
N PHE A 3 14.42 1.78 -0.88
CA PHE A 3 14.01 1.04 0.30
C PHE A 3 15.07 1.19 1.38
N SER A 4 14.65 1.37 2.64
CA SER A 4 15.56 1.51 3.77
C SER A 4 15.14 0.56 4.87
N TRP A 5 16.00 -0.41 5.17
CA TRP A 5 15.75 -1.42 6.20
C TRP A 5 15.66 -0.81 7.60
N TYR A 6 16.56 0.11 7.96
CA TYR A 6 16.52 0.74 9.29
C TYR A 6 15.24 1.55 9.50
N LYS A 7 14.76 2.25 8.46
CA LYS A 7 13.48 2.99 8.53
C LYS A 7 12.30 2.05 8.58
N PHE A 8 12.35 0.95 7.82
CA PHE A 8 11.30 -0.06 7.86
C PHE A 8 11.17 -0.68 9.26
N ILE A 9 12.29 -1.12 9.85
CA ILE A 9 12.30 -1.66 11.22
C ILE A 9 11.76 -0.64 12.23
N PHE A 10 12.16 0.62 12.11
CA PHE A 10 11.64 1.69 12.96
C PHE A 10 10.12 1.87 12.80
N LEU A 11 9.61 1.89 11.56
CA LEU A 11 8.17 2.01 11.28
C LEU A 11 7.39 0.80 11.80
N THR A 12 7.94 -0.41 11.67
CA THR A 12 7.35 -1.64 12.23
C THR A 12 7.25 -1.55 13.75
N ALA A 13 8.32 -1.13 14.44
CA ALA A 13 8.29 -0.95 15.89
C ALA A 13 7.27 0.13 16.30
N LEU A 14 7.23 1.25 15.58
CA LEU A 14 6.27 2.32 15.84
C LEU A 14 4.81 1.84 15.66
N LEU A 15 4.50 1.17 14.55
CA LEU A 15 3.17 0.64 14.29
C LEU A 15 2.78 -0.45 15.30
N PHE A 16 3.74 -1.26 15.75
CA PHE A 16 3.50 -2.26 16.80
C PHE A 16 3.09 -1.60 18.11
N LEU A 17 3.79 -0.54 18.54
CA LEU A 17 3.42 0.22 19.74
C LEU A 17 2.06 0.91 19.57
N ILE A 18 1.80 1.51 18.41
CA ILE A 18 0.50 2.12 18.11
C ILE A 18 -0.61 1.07 18.19
N ASN A 19 -0.39 -0.12 17.64
CA ASN A 19 -1.37 -1.19 17.71
C ASN A 19 -1.58 -1.67 19.15
N LEU A 20 -0.51 -1.87 19.91
CA LEU A 20 -0.59 -2.35 21.29
C LEU A 20 -1.39 -1.41 22.20
N PHE A 21 -1.18 -0.10 22.08
CA PHE A 21 -1.75 0.88 23.00
C PHE A 21 -3.07 1.50 22.51
N PHE A 22 -3.28 1.64 21.19
CA PHE A 22 -4.40 2.40 20.63
C PHE A 22 -5.35 1.56 19.77
N ILE A 23 -4.86 0.93 18.70
CA ILE A 23 -5.72 0.25 17.69
C ILE A 23 -6.26 -1.07 18.24
N LYS A 24 -5.41 -1.86 18.92
CA LYS A 24 -5.69 -3.19 19.46
C LYS A 24 -6.25 -4.17 18.41
N GLY A 25 -5.79 -4.05 17.17
CA GLY A 25 -6.17 -4.96 16.08
C GLY A 25 -5.46 -6.31 16.19
N GLU A 26 -6.19 -7.40 15.96
CA GLU A 26 -5.68 -8.77 16.09
C GLU A 26 -4.81 -9.19 14.89
N GLU A 27 -5.08 -8.65 13.71
CA GLU A 27 -4.43 -9.05 12.45
C GLU A 27 -3.13 -8.28 12.13
N PHE A 28 -2.42 -7.79 13.14
CA PHE A 28 -1.24 -6.93 12.97
C PHE A 28 -0.24 -7.47 11.93
N TRP A 29 0.26 -8.69 12.13
CA TRP A 29 1.26 -9.28 11.24
C TRP A 29 0.69 -9.70 9.88
N TYR A 30 -0.57 -10.13 9.84
CA TYR A 30 -1.23 -10.51 8.60
C TYR A 30 -1.36 -9.32 7.66
N GLN A 31 -1.84 -8.18 8.18
CA GLN A 31 -1.96 -6.94 7.41
C GLN A 31 -0.59 -6.38 6.98
N MET A 32 0.48 -6.63 7.75
CA MET A 32 1.85 -6.29 7.35
C MET A 32 2.27 -7.02 6.07
N VAL A 33 2.00 -8.34 6.03
CA VAL A 33 2.40 -9.20 4.92
C VAL A 33 1.62 -8.82 3.67
N ILE A 34 0.31 -8.63 3.78
CA ILE A 34 -0.53 -8.16 2.67
C ILE A 34 0.01 -6.84 2.12
N ALA A 35 0.13 -5.81 2.96
CA ALA A 35 0.60 -4.51 2.54
C ALA A 35 1.98 -4.59 1.88
N SER A 36 2.90 -5.39 2.42
CA SER A 36 4.23 -5.59 1.84
C SER A 36 4.17 -6.22 0.44
N CYS A 37 3.39 -7.29 0.28
CA CYS A 37 3.21 -7.99 -0.99
C CYS A 37 2.56 -7.10 -2.05
N GLU A 38 1.48 -6.41 -1.70
CA GLU A 38 0.77 -5.53 -2.64
C GLU A 38 1.63 -4.33 -3.04
N GLU A 39 2.27 -3.66 -2.09
CA GLU A 39 3.14 -2.53 -2.42
C GLU A 39 4.33 -2.97 -3.27
N PHE A 40 4.94 -4.12 -2.98
CA PHE A 40 6.01 -4.66 -3.81
C PHE A 40 5.52 -4.98 -5.23
N LEU A 41 4.37 -5.62 -5.37
CA LEU A 41 3.80 -5.96 -6.67
C LEU A 41 3.51 -4.71 -7.51
N PHE A 42 2.72 -3.77 -6.98
CA PHE A 42 2.22 -2.65 -7.77
C PHE A 42 3.25 -1.52 -7.91
N ARG A 43 3.97 -1.20 -6.83
CA ARG A 43 4.85 -0.03 -6.81
C ARG A 43 6.25 -0.41 -7.26
N TYR A 44 6.75 -1.61 -6.98
CA TYR A 44 8.07 -2.02 -7.46
C TYR A 44 8.02 -2.78 -8.78
N CYS A 45 7.36 -3.94 -8.85
CA CYS A 45 7.41 -4.82 -10.02
C CYS A 45 6.67 -4.21 -11.22
N LEU A 46 5.37 -3.99 -11.08
CA LEU A 46 4.52 -3.51 -12.16
C LEU A 46 4.91 -2.12 -12.64
N TYR A 47 5.20 -1.21 -11.70
CA TYR A 47 5.69 0.12 -12.04
C TYR A 47 6.92 0.03 -12.95
N ARG A 48 7.94 -0.78 -12.60
CA ARG A 48 9.16 -0.90 -13.42
C ARG A 48 8.87 -1.46 -14.81
N ILE A 49 7.96 -2.42 -14.94
CA ILE A 49 7.55 -2.98 -16.22
C ILE A 49 6.88 -1.92 -17.09
N LEU A 50 5.91 -1.19 -16.53
CA LEU A 50 5.15 -0.16 -17.26
C LEU A 50 6.01 1.05 -17.62
N ARG A 51 7.02 1.39 -16.81
CA ARG A 51 7.97 2.48 -17.08
C ARG A 51 8.76 2.32 -18.38
N ASN A 52 8.82 1.12 -18.95
CA ASN A 52 9.46 0.88 -20.24
C ASN A 52 8.68 1.48 -21.41
N ASN A 53 7.35 1.65 -21.26
CA ASN A 53 6.46 2.08 -22.34
C ASN A 53 5.63 3.33 -21.99
N PHE A 54 5.53 3.69 -20.71
CA PHE A 54 4.64 4.77 -20.24
C PHE A 54 5.39 5.85 -19.44
N SER A 55 4.88 7.08 -19.52
CA SER A 55 5.37 8.22 -18.72
C SER A 55 5.07 8.03 -17.21
N LYS A 56 5.70 8.83 -16.34
CA LYS A 56 5.59 8.60 -14.87
C LYS A 56 4.15 8.78 -14.39
N PRO A 57 3.43 9.83 -14.81
CA PRO A 57 2.02 10.00 -14.45
C PRO A 57 1.14 8.86 -15.00
N GLN A 58 1.36 8.42 -16.25
CA GLN A 58 0.61 7.31 -16.84
C GLN A 58 0.84 6.01 -16.08
N THR A 59 2.09 5.66 -15.78
CA THR A 59 2.41 4.47 -15.00
C THR A 59 1.76 4.53 -13.62
N LEU A 60 1.83 5.67 -12.94
CA LEU A 60 1.22 5.86 -11.63
C LEU A 60 -0.30 5.64 -11.69
N LEU A 61 -0.97 6.25 -12.68
CA LEU A 61 -2.41 6.09 -12.90
C LEU A 61 -2.78 4.61 -13.15
N ILE A 62 -2.08 3.94 -14.07
CA ILE A 62 -2.34 2.54 -14.41
C ILE A 62 -2.11 1.62 -13.21
N CYS A 63 -1.00 1.77 -12.48
CA CYS A 63 -0.74 1.00 -11.26
C CYS A 63 -1.84 1.21 -10.21
N SER A 64 -2.37 2.42 -10.09
CA SER A 64 -3.39 2.75 -9.10
C SER A 64 -4.76 2.14 -9.44
N LEU A 65 -5.13 2.17 -10.72
CA LEU A 65 -6.34 1.49 -11.21
C LEU A 65 -6.22 -0.02 -11.05
N LEU A 66 -5.09 -0.60 -11.42
CA LEU A 66 -4.87 -2.05 -11.28
C LEU A 66 -4.83 -2.46 -9.80
N PHE A 67 -4.26 -1.64 -8.91
CA PHE A 67 -4.30 -1.87 -7.47
C PHE A 67 -5.74 -1.96 -6.95
N GLY A 68 -6.59 -1.01 -7.35
CA GLY A 68 -7.98 -0.97 -6.88
C GLY A 68 -8.85 -2.11 -7.41
N ILE A 69 -8.46 -2.80 -8.49
CA ILE A 69 -9.31 -3.78 -9.17
C ILE A 69 -8.75 -5.20 -9.04
N LEU A 70 -7.46 -5.42 -9.33
CA LEU A 70 -6.92 -6.75 -9.66
C LEU A 70 -6.94 -7.73 -8.47
N LEU A 71 -6.69 -7.23 -7.25
CA LEU A 71 -6.76 -8.03 -6.02
C LEU A 71 -8.07 -7.85 -5.25
N HIS A 72 -9.03 -7.11 -5.82
CA HIS A 72 -10.26 -6.69 -5.15
C HIS A 72 -11.52 -7.07 -5.95
N LEU A 73 -11.42 -8.12 -6.76
CA LEU A 73 -12.49 -8.58 -7.66
C LEU A 73 -13.76 -9.04 -6.91
N ASN A 74 -13.66 -9.30 -5.61
CA ASN A 74 -14.76 -9.67 -4.72
C ASN A 74 -15.55 -8.47 -4.16
N TYR A 75 -15.12 -7.23 -4.43
CA TYR A 75 -15.80 -6.00 -4.01
C TYR A 75 -16.51 -5.33 -5.19
N ASP A 76 -17.46 -4.44 -4.88
CA ASP A 76 -18.13 -3.63 -5.90
C ASP A 76 -17.13 -2.78 -6.71
N ILE A 77 -17.33 -2.74 -8.02
CA ILE A 77 -16.40 -2.08 -8.94
C ILE A 77 -16.39 -0.56 -8.74
N ILE A 78 -17.51 0.05 -8.35
CA ILE A 78 -17.61 1.48 -8.08
C ILE A 78 -16.83 1.80 -6.81
N ASP A 79 -16.97 1.00 -5.75
CA ASP A 79 -16.17 1.17 -4.52
C ASP A 79 -14.68 1.02 -4.79
N ASN A 80 -14.30 0.04 -5.60
CA ASN A 80 -12.91 -0.17 -6.03
C ASN A 80 -12.33 1.04 -6.79
N LEU A 81 -13.13 1.67 -7.64
CA LEU A 81 -12.72 2.85 -8.41
C LEU A 81 -12.70 4.13 -7.58
N LEU A 82 -13.63 4.30 -6.63
CA LEU A 82 -13.77 5.53 -5.85
C LEU A 82 -12.95 5.54 -4.55
N ILE A 83 -12.63 4.36 -3.99
CA ILE A 83 -11.93 4.25 -2.70
C ILE A 83 -10.55 3.66 -2.90
N ARG A 84 -10.46 2.44 -3.43
CA ARG A 84 -9.19 1.69 -3.48
C ARG A 84 -8.22 2.25 -4.51
N SER A 85 -8.71 2.66 -5.68
CA SER A 85 -7.87 3.24 -6.72
C SER A 85 -7.25 4.58 -6.28
N PRO A 86 -7.99 5.53 -5.66
CA PRO A 86 -7.41 6.74 -5.09
C PRO A 86 -6.42 6.48 -3.95
N ILE A 87 -6.71 5.54 -3.03
CA ILE A 87 -5.74 5.11 -2.02
C ILE A 87 -4.47 4.60 -2.69
N GLY A 88 -4.63 3.78 -3.73
CA GLY A 88 -3.51 3.25 -4.49
C GLY A 88 -2.65 4.33 -5.14
N PHE A 89 -3.27 5.41 -5.61
CA PHE A 89 -2.60 6.58 -6.15
C PHE A 89 -1.81 7.33 -5.08
N ILE A 90 -2.43 7.58 -3.92
CA ILE A 90 -1.78 8.23 -2.77
C ILE A 90 -0.55 7.41 -2.33
N LEU A 91 -0.69 6.10 -2.18
CA LEU A 91 0.42 5.19 -1.84
C LEU A 91 1.54 5.23 -2.90
N GLY A 92 1.17 5.31 -4.18
CA GLY A 92 2.13 5.51 -5.27
C GLY A 92 2.90 6.85 -5.13
N LEU A 93 2.23 7.94 -4.78
CA LEU A 93 2.88 9.23 -4.50
C LEU A 93 3.81 9.16 -3.27
N VAL A 94 3.37 8.51 -2.20
CA VAL A 94 4.18 8.27 -0.99
C VAL A 94 5.45 7.50 -1.36
N THR A 95 5.32 6.44 -2.15
CA THR A 95 6.47 5.65 -2.60
C THR A 95 7.45 6.49 -3.42
N MET A 96 6.95 7.32 -4.35
CA MET A 96 7.79 8.15 -5.20
C MET A 96 8.56 9.21 -4.40
N ARG A 97 7.94 9.79 -3.37
CA ARG A 97 8.53 10.88 -2.58
C ARG A 97 9.41 10.39 -1.43
N PHE A 98 8.98 9.35 -0.72
CA PHE A 98 9.60 8.92 0.54
C PHE A 98 10.23 7.52 0.46
N GLY A 99 9.75 6.67 -0.44
CA GLY A 99 10.26 5.31 -0.65
C GLY A 99 9.25 4.22 -0.29
N LEU A 100 9.55 3.00 -0.72
CA LEU A 100 8.60 1.87 -0.66
C LEU A 100 8.22 1.49 0.78
N HIS A 101 9.18 1.50 1.70
CA HIS A 101 8.97 1.21 3.13
C HIS A 101 7.93 2.13 3.80
N TYR A 102 7.85 3.41 3.42
CA TYR A 102 6.82 4.31 3.94
C TYR A 102 5.44 3.99 3.38
N SER A 103 5.36 3.58 2.12
CA SER A 103 4.11 3.15 1.49
C SER A 103 3.60 1.86 2.11
N ILE A 104 4.49 0.90 2.37
CA ILE A 104 4.15 -0.34 3.09
C ILE A 104 3.59 -0.01 4.48
N ALA A 105 4.27 0.85 5.25
CA ALA A 105 3.78 1.24 6.57
C ALA A 105 2.44 1.98 6.52
N ALA A 106 2.25 2.89 5.56
CA ALA A 106 1.00 3.62 5.39
C ALA A 106 -0.15 2.68 5.00
N HIS A 107 0.08 1.80 4.03
CA HIS A 107 -0.90 0.80 3.60
C HIS A 107 -1.24 -0.17 4.72
N TRP A 108 -0.23 -0.66 5.45
CA TRP A 108 -0.44 -1.52 6.61
C TRP A 108 -1.31 -0.84 7.67
N LEU A 109 -1.04 0.43 8.01
CA LEU A 109 -1.86 1.19 8.94
C LEU A 109 -3.30 1.33 8.44
N ILE A 110 -3.50 1.65 7.16
CA ILE A 110 -4.84 1.74 6.55
C ILE A 110 -5.59 0.42 6.68
N ASN A 111 -4.93 -0.70 6.39
CA ASN A 111 -5.56 -2.02 6.48
C ASN A 111 -5.89 -2.40 7.93
N LEU A 112 -5.01 -2.08 8.89
CA LEU A 112 -5.30 -2.31 10.31
C LEU A 112 -6.52 -1.53 10.78
N LEU A 113 -6.64 -0.26 10.36
CA LEU A 113 -7.80 0.55 10.68
C LEU A 113 -9.05 0.02 10.00
N ALA A 114 -8.97 -0.41 8.73
CA ALA A 114 -10.09 -0.98 8.00
C ALA A 114 -10.59 -2.30 8.63
N ALA A 115 -9.69 -3.14 9.12
CA ALA A 115 -10.01 -4.40 9.78
C ALA A 115 -10.80 -4.22 11.09
N LEU A 116 -10.82 -3.02 11.68
CA LEU A 116 -11.67 -2.72 12.85
C LEU A 116 -13.16 -2.56 12.50
N PHE A 117 -13.47 -2.36 11.22
CA PHE A 117 -14.83 -2.07 10.74
C PHE A 117 -15.38 -3.18 9.83
N GLN A 118 -14.68 -4.31 9.73
CA GLN A 118 -15.13 -5.53 9.06
C GLN A 118 -15.79 -6.47 10.07
#